data_AF-A0A1Q3HQG1-F1
#
_entry.id   AF-A0A1Q3HQG1-F1
#
_cell.length_a   1.000
_cell.length_b   1.000
_cell.length_c   1.000
_cell.angle_alpha   90.00
_cell.angle_beta   90.00
_cell.angle_gamma   90.00
#
_symmetry.space_group_name_H-M   'P 1'
#
loop_
_entity.id
_entity.type
_entity.pdbx_description
1 polymer ?
#
loop_
_entity_poly.entity_id
_entity_poly.type
_entity_poly.pdbx_seq_one_letter_code
_entity_poly.pdbx_strand_id
1 'polypeptide(L)'
;MTPTQERVARARVAYTHAAHELLVATQAELKALHWLQVAEVTYGPASEAANQGRGAWRAAVEVREKAATGLRSRTEEVDQAQNALEAEARR
;
A
#
# COMPACT_ATOMS: atom_id res chain seq x y z
N MET A 1 2.33 -20.54 -23.13
CA MET A 1 1.91 -19.24 -22.58
C MET A 1 2.44 -18.14 -23.49
N THR A 2 1.61 -17.21 -23.94
CA THR A 2 2.06 -16.12 -24.83
C THR A 2 2.84 -15.05 -24.04
N PRO A 3 3.71 -14.25 -24.69
CA PRO A 3 4.43 -13.15 -24.01
C PRO A 3 3.48 -12.17 -23.29
N THR A 4 2.26 -11.98 -23.80
CA THR A 4 1.25 -11.11 -23.19
C THR A 4 0.62 -11.78 -21.96
N GLN A 5 0.36 -13.09 -21.99
CA GLN A 5 -0.08 -13.84 -20.81
C GLN A 5 0.97 -13.81 -19.70
N GLU A 6 2.26 -13.89 -20.05
CA GLU A 6 3.36 -13.79 -19.08
C GLU A 6 3.43 -12.41 -18.42
N ARG A 7 3.28 -11.34 -19.21
CA ARG A 7 3.23 -9.96 -18.69
C ARG A 7 2.07 -9.76 -17.72
N VAL A 8 0.87 -10.25 -18.06
CA VAL A 8 -0.29 -10.19 -17.16
C VAL A 8 -0.04 -10.95 -15.85
N ALA A 9 0.55 -12.14 -15.91
CA ALA A 9 0.88 -12.91 -14.71
C ALA A 9 1.85 -12.15 -13.79
N ARG A 10 2.93 -11.58 -14.35
CA ARG A 10 3.89 -10.76 -13.59
C ARG A 10 3.26 -9.50 -13.00
N ALA A 11 2.44 -8.79 -13.78
CA ALA A 11 1.74 -7.59 -13.33
C ALA A 11 0.75 -7.90 -12.19
N ARG A 12 0.04 -9.03 -12.24
CA ARG A 12 -0.84 -9.49 -11.16
C ARG A 12 -0.08 -9.79 -9.86
N VAL A 13 1.07 -10.45 -9.95
CA VAL A 13 1.92 -10.70 -8.76
C VAL A 13 2.38 -9.38 -8.15
N ALA A 14 2.86 -8.45 -8.98
CA ALA A 14 3.29 -7.13 -8.52
C ALA A 14 2.13 -6.30 -7.92
N TYR A 15 0.94 -6.35 -8.51
CA TYR A 15 -0.28 -5.74 -7.96
C TYR A 15 -0.62 -6.32 -6.58
N THR A 16 -0.61 -7.64 -6.44
CA THR A 16 -0.96 -8.31 -5.18
C THR A 16 0.05 -7.97 -4.08
N HIS A 17 1.33 -7.89 -4.44
CA HIS A 17 2.39 -7.45 -3.53
C HIS A 17 2.16 -6.00 -3.08
N ALA A 18 1.92 -5.07 -4.00
CA ALA A 18 1.65 -3.67 -3.67
C ALA A 18 0.38 -3.50 -2.80
N ALA A 19 -0.66 -4.28 -3.06
CA ALA A 19 -1.87 -4.30 -2.24
C ALA A 19 -1.60 -4.81 -0.82
N HIS A 20 -0.74 -5.82 -0.68
CA HIS A 20 -0.29 -6.31 0.62
C HIS A 20 0.52 -5.26 1.39
N GLU A 21 1.48 -4.61 0.74
CA GLU A 21 2.26 -3.51 1.36
C GLU A 21 1.35 -2.38 1.85
N LEU A 22 0.33 -2.02 1.07
CA LEU A 22 -0.65 -0.99 1.44
C LEU A 22 -1.46 -1.40 2.68
N LEU A 23 -1.89 -2.67 2.76
CA LEU A 23 -2.61 -3.19 3.91
C LEU A 23 -1.73 -3.17 5.17
N VAL A 24 -0.48 -3.63 5.06
CA VAL A 24 0.49 -3.63 6.17
C VAL A 24 0.75 -2.21 6.67
N ALA A 25 0.95 -1.26 5.75
CA ALA A 25 1.14 0.16 6.10
C ALA A 25 -0.08 0.74 6.83
N THR A 26 -1.28 0.45 6.34
CA THR A 26 -2.54 0.90 6.96
C THR A 26 -2.71 0.30 8.37
N GLN A 27 -2.37 -0.98 8.55
CA GLN A 27 -2.40 -1.61 9.88
C GLN A 27 -1.39 -0.99 10.84
N ALA A 28 -0.20 -0.63 10.37
CA ALA A 28 0.80 0.06 11.18
C ALA A 28 0.32 1.46 11.60
N GLU A 29 -0.33 2.20 10.68
CA GLU A 29 -0.93 3.52 10.97
C GLU A 29 -1.99 3.43 12.06
N LEU A 30 -2.91 2.47 11.96
CA LEU A 30 -3.97 2.26 12.96
C LEU A 30 -3.39 1.89 14.34
N LYS A 31 -2.35 1.06 14.39
CA LYS A 31 -1.65 0.74 15.64
C LYS A 31 -0.97 1.96 16.23
N ALA A 32 -0.32 2.79 15.41
CA ALA A 32 0.32 4.02 15.87
C ALA A 32 -0.69 5.01 16.44
N LEU A 33 -1.84 5.18 15.79
CA LEU A 33 -2.95 6.00 16.29
C LEU A 33 -3.50 5.48 17.62
N HIS A 34 -3.69 4.16 17.75
CA HIS A 34 -4.13 3.56 19.00
C HIS A 34 -3.16 3.85 20.15
N TRP A 35 -1.87 3.64 19.94
CA TRP A 35 -0.86 3.90 20.98
C TRP A 35 -0.71 5.39 21.30
N LEU A 36 -0.86 6.25 20.30
CA LEU A 36 -0.90 7.69 20.51
C LEU A 36 -2.07 8.07 21.43
N GLN A 37 -3.28 7.57 21.14
CA GLN A 37 -4.45 7.83 21.96
C GLN A 37 -4.24 7.37 23.42
N VAL A 38 -3.70 6.16 23.62
CA VAL A 38 -3.38 5.66 24.97
C VAL A 38 -2.39 6.58 25.66
N ALA A 39 -1.31 6.97 24.98
CA ALA A 39 -0.28 7.82 25.56
C ALA A 39 -0.80 9.21 25.93
N GLU A 40 -1.63 9.82 25.09
CA GLU A 40 -2.23 11.13 25.34
C GLU A 40 -3.21 11.10 26.52
N VAL A 41 -4.01 10.03 26.65
CA VAL A 41 -4.96 9.87 27.77
C VAL A 41 -4.23 9.58 29.08
N THR A 42 -3.18 8.74 29.07
CA THR A 42 -2.49 8.31 30.29
C THR A 42 -1.47 9.32 30.78
N TYR A 43 -0.71 9.95 29.88
CA TYR A 43 0.45 10.78 30.23
C TYR A 43 0.33 12.23 29.77
N GLY A 44 -0.75 12.57 29.06
CA GLY A 44 -0.96 13.88 28.48
C GLY A 44 -0.27 14.06 27.11
N PRO A 45 -0.68 15.09 26.35
CA PRO A 45 -0.29 15.28 24.96
C PRO A 45 1.17 15.68 24.76
N ALA A 46 1.80 16.28 25.77
CA ALA A 46 3.20 16.71 25.72
C ALA A 46 4.21 15.60 26.11
N SER A 47 3.72 14.43 26.53
CA SER A 47 4.59 13.34 26.97
C SER A 47 5.49 12.81 25.86
N GLU A 48 6.65 12.26 26.24
CA GLU A 48 7.58 11.63 25.29
C GLU A 48 6.90 10.48 24.54
N ALA A 49 6.11 9.65 25.23
CA ALA A 49 5.34 8.57 24.63
C ALA A 49 4.37 9.06 23.55
N ALA A 50 3.64 10.17 23.80
CA ALA A 50 2.75 10.77 22.80
C ALA A 50 3.53 11.32 21.59
N ASN A 51 4.69 11.93 21.82
CA ASN A 51 5.57 12.40 20.73
C ASN A 51 6.09 11.24 19.86
N GLN A 52 6.52 10.13 20.49
CA GLN A 52 6.95 8.93 19.78
C GLN A 52 5.80 8.32 18.96
N GLY A 53 4.59 8.25 19.50
CA GLY A 53 3.39 7.81 18.78
C GLY A 53 3.10 8.64 17.53
N ARG A 54 3.23 9.98 17.62
CA ARG A 54 3.10 10.88 16.45
C ARG A 54 4.18 10.65 15.40
N GLY A 55 5.42 10.39 15.81
CA GLY A 55 6.51 10.05 14.91
C GLY A 55 6.24 8.75 14.14
N ALA A 56 5.84 7.70 14.86
CA ALA A 56 5.47 6.41 14.26
C ALA A 56 4.29 6.53 13.29
N TRP A 57 3.27 7.33 13.63
CA TRP A 57 2.14 7.59 12.74
C TRP A 57 2.56 8.26 11.43
N ARG A 58 3.40 9.31 11.48
CA ARG A 58 3.91 9.98 10.27
C ARG A 58 4.68 9.04 9.37
N ALA A 59 5.55 8.20 9.94
CA ALA A 59 6.30 7.21 9.17
C ALA A 59 5.37 6.19 8.48
N ALA A 60 4.31 5.74 9.16
CA ALA A 60 3.32 4.84 8.57
C ALA A 60 2.55 5.49 7.40
N VAL A 61 2.19 6.77 7.53
CA VAL A 61 1.53 7.55 6.46
C VAL A 61 2.42 7.64 5.21
N GLU A 62 3.71 7.97 5.38
CA GLU A 62 4.66 8.06 4.25
C GLU A 62 4.78 6.73 3.50
N VAL A 63 4.88 5.61 4.23
CA VAL A 63 4.89 4.27 3.64
C VAL A 63 3.58 3.98 2.89
N ARG A 64 2.44 4.35 3.46
CA ARG A 64 1.11 4.19 2.82
C ARG A 64 1.01 4.97 1.52
N GLU A 65 1.47 6.22 1.49
CA GLU A 65 1.45 7.06 0.28
C GLU A 65 2.30 6.49 -0.84
N LYS A 66 3.50 5.99 -0.50
CA LYS A 66 4.37 5.30 -1.46
C LYS A 66 3.73 4.02 -1.98
N ALA A 67 3.16 3.19 -1.10
CA ALA A 67 2.47 1.97 -1.48
C ALA A 67 1.24 2.25 -2.37
N ALA A 68 0.48 3.29 -2.08
CA ALA A 68 -0.68 3.70 -2.87
C ALA A 68 -0.28 4.16 -4.29
N THR A 69 0.83 4.91 -4.39
CA THR A 69 1.40 5.31 -5.69
C THR A 69 1.86 4.10 -6.50
N GLY A 70 2.56 3.16 -5.85
CA GLY A 70 2.96 1.90 -6.46
C GLY A 70 1.77 1.07 -6.96
N LEU A 71 0.72 0.95 -6.13
CA LEU A 71 -0.50 0.23 -6.48
C LEU A 71 -1.17 0.80 -7.73
N ARG A 72 -1.29 2.14 -7.82
CA ARG A 72 -1.86 2.81 -9.01
C ARG A 72 -1.11 2.44 -10.28
N SER A 73 0.21 2.55 -10.26
CA SER A 73 1.07 2.18 -11.40
C SER A 73 0.88 0.72 -11.81
N ARG A 74 0.77 -0.21 -10.84
CA ARG A 74 0.52 -1.63 -11.14
C ARG A 74 -0.86 -1.91 -11.70
N THR A 75 -1.89 -1.19 -11.25
CA THR A 75 -3.23 -1.28 -11.84
C THR A 75 -3.20 -0.87 -13.32
N GLU A 76 -2.56 0.26 -13.64
CA GLU A 76 -2.43 0.73 -15.02
C GLU A 76 -1.70 -0.30 -15.92
N GLU A 77 -0.64 -0.95 -15.40
CA GLU A 77 0.07 -2.02 -16.12
C GLU A 77 -0.81 -3.25 -16.38
N VAL A 78 -1.62 -3.65 -15.39
CA VAL A 78 -2.58 -4.76 -15.54
C VAL A 78 -3.63 -4.42 -16.59
N ASP A 79 -4.21 -3.23 -16.56
CA ASP A 79 -5.23 -2.78 -17.51
C ASP A 79 -4.69 -2.76 -18.95
N GLN A 80 -3.49 -2.20 -19.15
CA GLN A 80 -2.83 -2.18 -20.46
C GLN A 80 -2.58 -3.60 -20.99
N ALA A 81 -2.09 -4.49 -20.13
CA ALA A 81 -1.78 -5.86 -20.52
C ALA A 81 -3.06 -6.70 -20.77
N GLN A 82 -4.15 -6.44 -20.05
CA GLN A 82 -5.46 -7.05 -20.32
C GLN A 82 -6.04 -6.59 -21.66
N ASN A 83 -6.00 -5.29 -21.96
CA ASN A 83 -6.45 -4.75 -23.26
C ASN A 83 -5.67 -5.38 -24.42
N ALA A 84 -4.37 -5.61 -24.26
CA ALA A 84 -3.54 -6.29 -25.26
C ALA A 84 -3.96 -7.76 -25.48
N LEU A 85 -4.28 -8.50 -24.40
CA LEU A 85 -4.81 -9.87 -24.52
C LEU A 85 -6.14 -9.91 -25.26
N GLU A 86 -7.05 -8.98 -24.96
CA GLU A 86 -8.33 -8.91 -25.65
C GLU A 86 -8.16 -8.61 -27.14
N ALA A 87 -7.23 -7.72 -27.50
CA ALA A 87 -6.92 -7.44 -28.89
C ALA A 87 -6.29 -8.63 -29.61
N GLU A 88 -5.42 -9.41 -28.95
CA GLU A 88 -4.87 -10.66 -29.48
C GLU A 88 -5.96 -11.72 -29.70
N ALA A 89 -6.88 -11.88 -28.74
CA ALA A 89 -7.95 -12.87 -28.82
C ALA A 89 -9.00 -12.59 -29.91
N ARG A 90 -9.09 -11.35 -30.40
CA ARG A 90 -9.98 -10.94 -31.49
C ARG A 90 -9.36 -11.12 -32.88
N ARG A 91 -8.07 -11.45 -32.97
CA ARG A 91 -7.36 -11.72 -34.24
C ARG A 91 -7.42 -13.20 -34.57
#